data_AF-W5IHW4-F1
#
_entry.id   AF-W5IHW4-F1
#
_cell.length_a   1.000
_cell.length_b   1.000
_cell.length_c   1.000
_cell.angle_alpha   90.00
_cell.angle_beta   90.00
_cell.angle_gamma   90.00
#
_symmetry.space_group_name_H-M   'P 1'
#
loop_
_entity.id
_entity.type
_entity.pdbx_description
1 polymer ?
#
loop_
_entity_poly.entity_id
_entity_poly.type
_entity_poly.pdbx_seq_one_letter_code
_entity_poly.pdbx_strand_id
1 'polypeptide(L)'
;MLSLKKKIFISGLSILMAVGLPQIAHAETPYAWKDAGVLQNDGEKYEYRGMADVTRQDMAAFLYRWAGSPAYSPSTQDTERFVDVSFATPHAKEIWWLAREGISTGWQEENGTYSFRGMASVTRQDMAAFMHRLVGDAGVSSTENVFADVDIYTPHQEDITWLANKGVSQGWIEPDGSRTFRGSQAVKRQDMAAFLYRLAGSPASPENDNKWVRNRYVDVNESTPHARDIYWLTLEKISTGWIYVAPNPKPAPQPAPKYKDCTEVWRIHKKPLRRGEPGYTKELDRDNDGIACEVRPKK
;
A
#
# COMPACT_ATOMS: atom_id res chain seq x y z
N MET A 1 -38.06 -16.88 -6.62
CA MET A 1 -37.19 -18.03 -6.95
C MET A 1 -35.96 -17.96 -6.06
N LEU A 2 -35.81 -18.93 -5.16
CA LEU A 2 -34.73 -19.03 -4.17
C LEU A 2 -33.38 -19.23 -4.88
N SER A 3 -32.38 -18.40 -4.57
CA SER A 3 -31.01 -18.60 -5.08
C SER A 3 -30.16 -19.38 -4.08
N LEU A 4 -29.47 -20.38 -4.62
CA LEU A 4 -28.73 -21.46 -3.98
C LEU A 4 -27.78 -21.00 -2.87
N LYS A 5 -28.12 -21.32 -1.61
CA LYS A 5 -27.14 -21.50 -0.53
C LYS A 5 -27.17 -22.97 -0.09
N LYS A 6 -26.01 -23.63 -0.19
CA LYS A 6 -25.60 -24.97 0.30
C LYS A 6 -25.24 -25.95 -0.81
N LYS A 7 -23.92 -26.09 -1.00
CA LYS A 7 -23.19 -27.37 -1.16
C LYS A 7 -21.74 -27.02 -1.47
N ILE A 8 -20.81 -27.48 -0.65
CA ILE A 8 -19.56 -28.16 -1.07
C ILE A 8 -18.96 -28.81 0.18
N PHE A 9 -18.51 -30.04 -0.01
CA PHE A 9 -18.06 -31.02 0.97
C PHE A 9 -16.76 -30.63 1.70
N ILE A 10 -16.67 -31.08 2.95
CA ILE A 10 -15.49 -31.07 3.81
C ILE A 10 -14.59 -32.26 3.41
N SER A 11 -13.32 -31.99 3.14
CA SER A 11 -12.24 -32.96 3.36
C SER A 11 -10.91 -32.23 3.56
N GLY A 12 -10.34 -32.32 4.76
CA GLY A 12 -9.05 -31.73 5.08
C GLY A 12 -8.80 -31.66 6.58
N LEU A 13 -8.77 -32.82 7.24
CA LEU A 13 -8.36 -32.97 8.63
C LEU A 13 -6.84 -32.84 8.74
N SER A 14 -6.32 -31.97 9.61
CA SER A 14 -5.06 -32.23 10.33
C SER A 14 -4.98 -31.42 11.63
N ILE A 15 -4.74 -32.22 12.67
CA ILE A 15 -4.66 -32.02 14.12
C ILE A 15 -3.35 -31.30 14.52
N LEU A 16 -3.38 -30.35 15.49
CA LEU A 16 -2.74 -30.46 16.83
C LEU A 16 -2.68 -29.11 17.63
N MET A 17 -3.44 -29.09 18.75
CA MET A 17 -3.25 -28.50 20.09
C MET A 17 -2.83 -27.04 20.39
N ALA A 18 -3.78 -26.36 21.08
CA ALA A 18 -3.69 -25.74 22.41
C ALA A 18 -2.76 -24.54 22.65
N VAL A 19 -3.27 -23.34 22.36
CA VAL A 19 -3.12 -22.16 23.23
C VAL A 19 -4.46 -21.42 23.23
N GLY A 20 -5.04 -21.16 24.41
CA GLY A 20 -6.39 -20.62 24.60
C GLY A 20 -6.53 -19.13 24.24
N LEU A 21 -6.34 -18.80 22.96
CA LEU A 21 -6.88 -17.59 22.34
C LEU A 21 -8.16 -18.00 21.60
N PRO A 22 -9.23 -17.18 21.60
CA PRO A 22 -10.41 -17.49 20.81
C PRO A 22 -10.00 -17.49 19.33
N GLN A 23 -9.78 -18.69 18.78
CA GLN A 23 -9.75 -18.89 17.34
C GLN A 23 -11.06 -18.35 16.82
N ILE A 24 -10.99 -17.33 15.96
CA ILE A 24 -12.10 -16.96 15.11
C ILE A 24 -12.41 -18.22 14.32
N ALA A 25 -13.44 -18.95 14.72
CA ALA A 25 -13.91 -20.09 13.98
C ALA A 25 -14.24 -19.58 12.57
N HIS A 26 -13.46 -20.00 11.56
CA HIS A 26 -13.67 -19.68 10.15
C HIS A 26 -14.98 -20.24 9.57
N ALA A 27 -15.84 -20.81 10.42
CA ALA A 27 -17.19 -21.21 10.07
C ALA A 27 -18.12 -20.00 10.27
N GLU A 28 -18.59 -19.43 9.17
CA GLU A 28 -19.73 -18.48 9.02
C GLU A 28 -19.44 -17.09 8.43
N THR A 29 -18.25 -16.79 7.89
CA THR A 29 -18.10 -15.65 6.96
C THR A 29 -18.35 -16.09 5.51
N PRO A 30 -18.97 -15.26 4.64
CA PRO A 30 -19.07 -15.52 3.19
C PRO A 30 -17.70 -15.60 2.48
N TYR A 31 -16.65 -15.04 3.09
CA TYR A 31 -15.26 -15.19 2.65
C TYR A 31 -14.41 -15.64 3.84
N ALA A 32 -14.36 -16.96 4.05
CA ALA A 32 -13.24 -17.52 4.79
C ALA A 32 -11.98 -17.22 3.95
N TRP A 33 -11.00 -16.53 4.53
CA TRP A 33 -9.73 -16.26 3.86
C TRP A 33 -9.18 -17.58 3.28
N LYS A 34 -8.79 -17.54 2.01
CA LYS A 34 -8.24 -18.70 1.30
C LYS A 34 -6.80 -18.40 0.92
N ASP A 35 -5.91 -19.31 1.31
CA ASP A 35 -4.52 -19.35 0.88
C ASP A 35 -4.43 -19.30 -0.65
N ALA A 36 -3.79 -18.25 -1.18
CA ALA A 36 -3.59 -18.03 -2.62
C ALA A 36 -2.31 -18.70 -3.16
N GLY A 37 -1.66 -19.50 -2.31
CA GLY A 37 -0.37 -20.12 -2.51
C GLY A 37 0.77 -19.13 -2.34
N VAL A 38 1.84 -19.60 -1.71
CA VAL A 38 3.03 -18.80 -1.38
C VAL A 38 3.75 -18.28 -2.64
N LEU A 39 4.05 -16.98 -2.67
CA LEU A 39 4.92 -16.34 -3.67
C LEU A 39 6.30 -16.98 -3.65
N GLN A 40 6.87 -17.24 -4.83
CA GLN A 40 8.21 -17.81 -4.97
C GLN A 40 9.26 -16.71 -5.13
N ASN A 41 10.50 -17.01 -4.74
CA ASN A 41 11.61 -16.10 -4.90
C ASN A 41 12.01 -15.98 -6.39
N ASP A 42 11.94 -14.78 -6.93
CA ASP A 42 12.37 -14.41 -8.29
C ASP A 42 13.79 -13.84 -8.34
N GLY A 43 14.42 -13.59 -7.18
CA GLY A 43 15.75 -12.98 -7.07
C GLY A 43 15.78 -11.46 -7.28
N GLU A 44 14.66 -10.86 -7.67
CA GLU A 44 14.54 -9.43 -7.96
C GLU A 44 14.34 -8.60 -6.68
N LYS A 45 14.66 -7.31 -6.78
CA LYS A 45 14.45 -6.34 -5.69
C LYS A 45 13.21 -5.50 -5.96
N TYR A 46 12.52 -5.17 -4.88
CA TYR A 46 11.28 -4.42 -4.90
C TYR A 46 11.29 -3.28 -3.89
N GLU A 47 10.33 -2.38 -3.99
CA GLU A 47 9.95 -1.43 -2.94
C GLU A 47 8.47 -1.64 -2.57
N TYR A 48 8.16 -1.53 -1.28
CA TYR A 48 6.81 -1.72 -0.76
C TYR A 48 6.01 -0.41 -0.71
N ARG A 49 6.73 0.71 -0.51
CA ARG A 49 6.20 2.07 -0.36
C ARG A 49 5.22 2.18 0.82
N GLY A 50 5.64 1.72 2.01
CA GLY A 50 4.79 1.59 3.19
C GLY A 50 4.05 2.86 3.62
N MET A 51 4.66 4.03 3.42
CA MET A 51 4.09 5.34 3.78
C MET A 51 3.21 5.97 2.69
N ALA A 52 3.06 5.34 1.53
CA ALA A 52 2.12 5.82 0.52
C ALA A 52 0.67 5.58 0.98
N ASP A 53 -0.21 6.50 0.63
CA ASP A 53 -1.65 6.36 0.88
C ASP A 53 -2.24 5.26 -0.01
N VAL A 54 -3.19 4.52 0.54
CA VAL A 54 -3.98 3.55 -0.21
C VAL A 54 -5.06 4.30 -0.98
N THR A 55 -5.01 4.24 -2.30
CA THR A 55 -6.11 4.74 -3.15
C THR A 55 -7.26 3.73 -3.19
N ARG A 56 -8.46 4.17 -3.55
CA ARG A 56 -9.63 3.29 -3.62
C ARG A 56 -9.50 2.15 -4.62
N GLN A 57 -8.82 2.38 -5.75
CA GLN A 57 -8.55 1.32 -6.72
C GLN A 57 -7.51 0.31 -6.18
N ASP A 58 -6.53 0.75 -5.39
CA ASP A 58 -5.61 -0.16 -4.71
C ASP A 58 -6.33 -1.00 -3.64
N MET A 59 -7.25 -0.38 -2.90
CA MET A 59 -8.12 -1.08 -1.96
C MET A 59 -8.91 -2.19 -2.66
N ALA A 60 -9.50 -1.92 -3.83
CA ALA A 60 -10.21 -2.94 -4.61
C ALA A 60 -9.33 -4.15 -4.92
N ALA A 61 -8.10 -3.91 -5.37
CA ALA A 61 -7.15 -4.98 -5.63
C ALA A 61 -6.77 -5.77 -4.36
N PHE A 62 -6.55 -5.08 -3.24
CA PHE A 62 -6.23 -5.75 -1.98
C PHE A 62 -7.36 -6.65 -1.49
N LEU A 63 -8.59 -6.15 -1.45
CA LEU A 63 -9.72 -6.91 -0.93
C LEU A 63 -10.08 -8.10 -1.83
N TYR A 64 -10.01 -7.91 -3.16
CA TYR A 64 -10.23 -9.00 -4.11
C TYR A 64 -9.19 -10.12 -3.94
N ARG A 65 -7.91 -9.77 -3.81
CA ARG A 65 -6.84 -10.76 -3.61
C ARG A 65 -6.92 -11.41 -2.24
N TRP A 66 -7.24 -10.64 -1.19
CA TRP A 66 -7.47 -11.17 0.15
C TRP A 66 -8.63 -12.18 0.18
N ALA A 67 -9.67 -11.95 -0.62
CA ALA A 67 -10.78 -12.90 -0.80
C ALA A 67 -10.41 -14.15 -1.63
N GLY A 68 -9.13 -14.35 -1.96
CA GLY A 68 -8.64 -15.49 -2.74
C GLY A 68 -8.82 -15.33 -4.26
N SER A 69 -8.97 -14.09 -4.75
CA SER A 69 -9.15 -13.78 -6.18
C SER A 69 -10.27 -14.59 -6.84
N PRO A 70 -11.51 -14.54 -6.31
CA PRO A 70 -12.61 -15.39 -6.77
C PRO A 70 -12.86 -15.25 -8.27
N ALA A 71 -13.19 -16.36 -8.93
CA ALA A 71 -13.52 -16.36 -10.35
C ALA A 71 -14.69 -15.39 -10.61
N TYR A 72 -14.41 -14.32 -11.34
CA TYR A 72 -15.35 -13.25 -11.62
C TYR A 72 -15.13 -12.72 -13.04
N SER A 73 -16.21 -12.59 -13.78
CA SER A 73 -16.25 -11.92 -15.08
C SER A 73 -17.36 -10.87 -15.03
N PRO A 74 -17.05 -9.58 -15.27
CA PRO A 74 -18.06 -8.53 -15.15
C PRO A 74 -19.14 -8.70 -16.21
N SER A 75 -20.40 -8.54 -15.80
CA SER A 75 -21.54 -8.40 -16.70
C SER A 75 -21.67 -6.96 -17.19
N THR A 76 -22.47 -6.71 -18.23
CA THR A 76 -22.78 -5.35 -18.70
C THR A 76 -23.28 -4.45 -17.57
N GLN A 77 -24.18 -4.97 -16.73
CA GLN A 77 -24.70 -4.23 -15.57
C GLN A 77 -23.59 -3.86 -14.56
N ASP A 78 -22.57 -4.71 -14.39
CA ASP A 78 -21.45 -4.40 -13.52
C ASP A 78 -20.59 -3.28 -14.12
N THR A 79 -20.32 -3.36 -15.43
CA THR A 79 -19.49 -2.36 -16.13
C THR A 79 -20.15 -0.98 -16.22
N GLU A 80 -21.48 -0.92 -16.16
CA GLU A 80 -22.26 0.33 -16.17
C GLU A 80 -22.44 0.93 -14.78
N ARG A 81 -21.98 0.26 -13.72
CA ARG A 81 -22.24 0.67 -12.33
C ARG A 81 -21.56 1.96 -11.93
N PHE A 82 -20.38 2.26 -12.48
CA PHE A 82 -19.65 3.49 -12.19
C PHE A 82 -19.24 4.20 -13.48
N VAL A 83 -19.62 5.47 -13.62
CA VAL A 83 -19.40 6.24 -14.85
C VAL A 83 -17.94 6.61 -15.10
N ASP A 84 -17.10 6.58 -14.06
CA ASP A 84 -15.67 6.88 -14.10
C ASP A 84 -14.78 5.61 -14.15
N VAL A 85 -15.38 4.43 -14.34
CA VAL A 85 -14.66 3.15 -14.43
C VAL A 85 -14.87 2.54 -15.82
N SER A 86 -13.76 2.27 -16.50
CA SER A 86 -13.73 1.61 -17.81
C SER A 86 -12.74 0.44 -17.79
N PHE A 87 -12.69 -0.36 -18.86
CA PHE A 87 -11.68 -1.41 -19.00
C PHE A 87 -10.23 -0.90 -18.99
N ALA A 88 -9.99 0.39 -19.24
CA ALA A 88 -8.68 1.00 -19.13
C ALA A 88 -8.33 1.45 -17.71
N THR A 89 -9.32 1.51 -16.81
CA THR A 89 -9.11 1.91 -15.42
C THR A 89 -8.29 0.83 -14.69
N PRO A 90 -7.21 1.19 -13.97
CA PRO A 90 -6.49 0.24 -13.14
C PRO A 90 -7.42 -0.48 -12.17
N HIS A 91 -7.31 -1.81 -12.11
CA HIS A 91 -8.13 -2.65 -11.24
C HIS A 91 -9.64 -2.61 -11.52
N ALA A 92 -10.08 -2.27 -12.75
CA ALA A 92 -11.50 -2.20 -13.11
C ALA A 92 -12.28 -3.48 -12.77
N LYS A 93 -11.71 -4.65 -13.03
CA LYS A 93 -12.32 -5.95 -12.69
C LYS A 93 -12.60 -6.06 -11.18
N GLU A 94 -11.63 -5.71 -10.36
CA GLU A 94 -11.73 -5.77 -8.89
C GLU A 94 -12.70 -4.71 -8.35
N ILE A 95 -12.75 -3.53 -8.97
CA ILE A 95 -13.71 -2.47 -8.64
C ILE A 95 -15.15 -2.94 -8.90
N TRP A 96 -15.42 -3.53 -10.07
CA TRP A 96 -16.74 -4.06 -10.38
C TRP A 96 -17.13 -5.24 -9.49
N TRP A 97 -16.16 -6.10 -9.14
CA TRP A 97 -16.39 -7.16 -8.15
C TRP A 97 -16.77 -6.59 -6.78
N LEU A 98 -16.03 -5.59 -6.26
CA LEU A 98 -16.39 -4.95 -4.99
C LEU A 98 -17.82 -4.45 -4.97
N ALA A 99 -18.26 -3.87 -6.09
CA ALA A 99 -19.58 -3.29 -6.20
C ALA A 99 -20.68 -4.34 -6.39
N ARG A 100 -20.39 -5.43 -7.10
CA ARG A 100 -21.24 -6.62 -7.22
C ARG A 100 -21.55 -7.24 -5.85
N GLU A 101 -20.52 -7.39 -5.02
CA GLU A 101 -20.63 -7.99 -3.69
C GLU A 101 -21.17 -6.99 -2.64
N GLY A 102 -21.44 -5.73 -3.03
CA GLY A 102 -21.97 -4.71 -2.13
C GLY A 102 -20.93 -4.13 -1.15
N ILE A 103 -19.66 -4.42 -1.35
CA ILE A 103 -18.56 -3.92 -0.51
C ILE A 103 -18.33 -2.42 -0.77
N SER A 104 -18.38 -2.00 -2.04
CA SER A 104 -18.37 -0.59 -2.44
C SER A 104 -19.68 -0.15 -3.06
N THR A 105 -20.25 0.96 -2.58
CA THR A 105 -21.44 1.58 -3.16
C THR A 105 -21.12 2.74 -4.11
N GLY A 106 -19.89 3.28 -4.07
CA GLY A 106 -19.53 4.51 -4.77
C GLY A 106 -20.24 5.75 -4.23
N TRP A 107 -20.18 6.84 -5.00
CA TRP A 107 -20.89 8.09 -4.73
C TRP A 107 -21.97 8.31 -5.76
N GLN A 108 -23.17 8.63 -5.31
CA GLN A 108 -24.21 9.09 -6.19
C GLN A 108 -23.91 10.54 -6.64
N GLU A 109 -24.00 10.76 -7.93
CA GLU A 109 -23.85 12.07 -8.57
C GLU A 109 -25.23 12.74 -8.74
N GLU A 110 -25.27 14.05 -8.99
CA GLU A 110 -26.51 14.84 -9.09
C GLU A 110 -27.50 14.30 -10.14
N ASN A 111 -26.99 13.71 -11.22
CA ASN A 111 -27.79 13.13 -12.30
C ASN A 111 -28.28 11.70 -11.99
N GLY A 112 -28.07 11.20 -10.76
CA GLY A 112 -28.46 9.86 -10.34
C GLY A 112 -27.51 8.74 -10.75
N THR A 113 -26.43 9.04 -11.48
CA THR A 113 -25.36 8.07 -11.76
C THR A 113 -24.44 7.88 -10.56
N TYR A 114 -23.50 6.94 -10.63
CA TYR A 114 -22.55 6.68 -9.55
C TYR A 114 -21.10 6.77 -10.04
N SER A 115 -20.19 7.29 -9.21
CA SER A 115 -18.74 7.26 -9.44
C SER A 115 -18.01 6.44 -8.36
N PHE A 116 -16.87 5.86 -8.72
CA PHE A 116 -16.01 5.10 -7.82
C PHE A 116 -14.87 5.93 -7.20
N ARG A 117 -14.42 6.97 -7.90
CA ARG A 117 -13.34 7.90 -7.49
C ARG A 117 -12.05 7.15 -7.16
N GLY A 118 -11.57 6.33 -8.09
CA GLY A 118 -10.48 5.36 -7.88
C GLY A 118 -9.18 5.93 -7.30
N MET A 119 -8.82 7.18 -7.65
CA MET A 119 -7.60 7.84 -7.19
C MET A 119 -7.74 8.54 -5.83
N ALA A 120 -8.94 8.61 -5.26
CA ALA A 120 -9.12 9.18 -3.93
C ALA A 120 -8.44 8.28 -2.88
N SER A 121 -7.77 8.90 -1.90
CA SER A 121 -7.21 8.18 -0.76
C SER A 121 -8.34 7.64 0.12
N VAL A 122 -8.15 6.43 0.63
CA VAL A 122 -9.11 5.80 1.55
C VAL A 122 -8.88 6.31 2.96
N THR A 123 -9.91 6.89 3.58
CA THR A 123 -9.87 7.25 5.00
C THR A 123 -10.08 6.01 5.88
N ARG A 124 -9.65 6.06 7.14
CA ARG A 124 -9.77 4.92 8.06
C ARG A 124 -11.22 4.51 8.33
N GLN A 125 -12.14 5.47 8.40
CA GLN A 125 -13.57 5.18 8.55
C GLN A 125 -14.16 4.48 7.31
N ASP A 126 -13.75 4.88 6.10
CA ASP A 126 -14.19 4.19 4.87
C ASP A 126 -13.60 2.77 4.80
N MET A 127 -12.34 2.61 5.20
CA MET A 127 -11.69 1.30 5.32
C MET A 127 -12.46 0.38 6.27
N ALA A 128 -12.98 0.90 7.39
CA ALA A 128 -13.79 0.12 8.32
C ALA A 128 -15.03 -0.46 7.64
N ALA A 129 -15.79 0.38 6.93
CA ALA A 129 -16.98 -0.06 6.19
C ALA A 129 -16.63 -1.09 5.11
N PHE A 130 -15.53 -0.89 4.38
CA PHE A 130 -15.09 -1.86 3.38
C PHE A 130 -14.75 -3.22 3.97
N MET A 131 -13.96 -3.26 5.05
CA MET A 131 -13.55 -4.50 5.68
C MET A 131 -14.71 -5.25 6.33
N HIS A 132 -15.61 -4.51 6.99
CA HIS A 132 -16.77 -5.11 7.63
C HIS A 132 -17.73 -5.71 6.59
N ARG A 133 -18.06 -4.96 5.52
CA ARG A 133 -18.87 -5.48 4.41
C ARG A 133 -18.20 -6.64 3.69
N LEU A 134 -16.87 -6.61 3.55
CA LEU A 134 -16.12 -7.71 2.96
C LEU A 134 -16.38 -9.01 3.70
N VAL A 135 -16.33 -9.05 5.04
CA VAL A 135 -16.54 -10.30 5.78
C VAL A 135 -17.99 -10.55 6.21
N GLY A 136 -18.89 -9.60 5.94
CA GLY A 136 -20.32 -9.66 6.27
C GLY A 136 -20.64 -9.60 7.77
N ASP A 137 -21.93 -9.61 8.09
CA ASP A 137 -22.49 -9.59 9.46
C ASP A 137 -22.28 -10.93 10.18
N ALA A 138 -21.04 -11.36 10.41
CA ALA A 138 -20.72 -12.57 11.17
C ALA A 138 -21.02 -12.42 12.68
N GLY A 139 -22.27 -12.03 13.00
CA GLY A 139 -22.97 -12.35 14.24
C GLY A 139 -22.64 -11.52 15.47
N VAL A 140 -21.99 -10.36 15.36
CA VAL A 140 -21.64 -9.58 16.55
C VAL A 140 -22.05 -8.13 16.40
N SER A 141 -23.27 -7.83 16.87
CA SER A 141 -23.60 -6.49 17.37
C SER A 141 -22.74 -6.26 18.60
N SER A 142 -21.59 -5.62 18.41
CA SER A 142 -20.78 -5.14 19.53
C SER A 142 -21.11 -3.69 19.75
N THR A 143 -21.65 -3.37 20.93
CA THR A 143 -22.12 -2.03 21.28
C THR A 143 -21.08 -1.24 22.07
N GLU A 144 -19.98 -1.87 22.50
CA GLU A 144 -18.95 -1.18 23.28
C GLU A 144 -18.01 -0.44 22.35
N ASN A 145 -18.22 0.87 22.29
CA ASN A 145 -17.25 1.79 21.69
C ASN A 145 -16.01 1.88 22.58
N VAL A 146 -14.86 1.59 22.00
CA VAL A 146 -13.56 1.58 22.69
C VAL A 146 -12.65 2.75 22.28
N PHE A 147 -13.14 3.64 21.42
CA PHE A 147 -12.39 4.80 20.93
C PHE A 147 -13.04 6.11 21.39
N ALA A 148 -12.23 6.99 21.99
CA ALA A 148 -12.66 8.25 22.57
C ALA A 148 -13.12 9.29 21.53
N ASP A 149 -12.67 9.17 20.29
CA ASP A 149 -12.99 10.03 19.15
C ASP A 149 -14.06 9.43 18.21
N VAL A 150 -14.78 8.41 18.68
CA VAL A 150 -15.89 7.79 17.97
C VAL A 150 -17.16 8.01 18.79
N ASP A 151 -18.23 8.44 18.15
CA ASP A 151 -19.54 8.68 18.75
C ASP A 151 -20.66 8.31 17.76
N ILE A 152 -21.92 8.46 18.19
CA ILE A 152 -23.10 8.13 17.39
C ILE A 152 -23.23 8.94 16.07
N TYR A 153 -22.48 10.03 15.91
CA TYR A 153 -22.47 10.85 14.69
C TYR A 153 -21.27 10.56 13.80
N THR A 154 -20.32 9.75 14.28
CA THR A 154 -19.13 9.38 13.54
C THR A 154 -19.51 8.52 12.33
N PRO A 155 -19.07 8.86 11.10
CA PRO A 155 -19.33 8.04 9.94
C PRO A 155 -18.82 6.61 10.15
N HIS A 156 -19.62 5.62 9.78
CA HIS A 156 -19.27 4.20 9.90
C HIS A 156 -18.99 3.74 11.34
N GLN A 157 -19.61 4.37 12.35
CA GLN A 157 -19.37 4.05 13.77
C GLN A 157 -19.55 2.57 14.10
N GLU A 158 -20.57 1.90 13.56
CA GLU A 158 -20.80 0.46 13.77
C GLU A 158 -19.63 -0.37 13.20
N ASP A 159 -19.18 -0.06 11.98
CA ASP A 159 -18.07 -0.74 11.32
C ASP A 159 -16.74 -0.54 12.07
N ILE A 160 -16.51 0.67 12.56
CA ILE A 160 -15.33 1.02 13.37
C ILE A 160 -15.33 0.24 14.69
N THR A 161 -16.49 0.20 15.36
CA THR A 161 -16.68 -0.52 16.62
C THR A 161 -16.48 -2.02 16.42
N TRP A 162 -16.99 -2.56 15.31
CA TRP A 162 -16.76 -3.96 14.95
C TRP A 162 -15.27 -4.26 14.73
N LEU A 163 -14.54 -3.44 13.96
CA LEU A 163 -13.11 -3.63 13.74
C LEU A 163 -12.31 -3.62 15.05
N ALA A 164 -12.69 -2.74 15.98
CA ALA A 164 -12.03 -2.62 17.26
C ALA A 164 -12.23 -3.88 18.11
N ASN A 165 -13.46 -4.37 18.19
CA ASN A 165 -13.84 -5.54 18.98
C ASN A 165 -13.30 -6.85 18.40
N LYS A 166 -13.09 -6.92 17.08
CA LYS A 166 -12.36 -8.02 16.44
C LYS A 166 -10.84 -7.91 16.56
N GLY A 167 -10.31 -6.85 17.18
CA GLY A 167 -8.88 -6.59 17.31
C GLY A 167 -8.19 -6.18 16.00
N VAL A 168 -8.96 -6.01 14.91
CA VAL A 168 -8.45 -5.61 13.60
C VAL A 168 -7.99 -4.16 13.64
N SER A 169 -8.66 -3.28 14.37
CA SER A 169 -8.14 -1.94 14.67
C SER A 169 -7.73 -1.80 16.13
N GLN A 170 -6.49 -1.39 16.35
CA GLN A 170 -5.96 -1.10 17.69
C GLN A 170 -5.99 0.40 18.03
N GLY A 171 -6.21 1.28 17.04
CA GLY A 171 -6.14 2.72 17.25
C GLY A 171 -4.80 3.18 17.83
N TRP A 172 -4.80 4.40 18.37
CA TRP A 172 -3.65 4.99 19.05
C TRP A 172 -3.95 5.11 20.53
N ILE A 173 -3.01 4.68 21.37
CA ILE A 173 -3.07 4.94 22.81
C ILE A 173 -2.62 6.37 23.03
N GLU A 174 -3.48 7.16 23.68
CA GLU A 174 -3.22 8.53 24.07
C GLU A 174 -2.53 8.58 25.45
N PRO A 175 -1.93 9.72 25.85
CA PRO A 175 -1.19 9.83 27.12
C PRO A 175 -2.02 9.52 28.38
N ASP A 176 -3.34 9.71 28.31
CA ASP A 176 -4.28 9.41 29.39
C ASP A 176 -4.72 7.93 29.43
N GLY A 177 -4.21 7.10 28.52
CA GLY A 177 -4.55 5.69 28.38
C GLY A 177 -5.81 5.43 27.54
N SER A 178 -6.51 6.48 27.10
CA SER A 178 -7.61 6.33 26.14
C SER A 178 -7.09 5.90 24.77
N ARG A 179 -7.99 5.43 23.90
CA ARG A 179 -7.65 5.05 22.52
C ARG A 179 -8.39 5.92 21.53
N THR A 180 -7.75 6.32 20.44
CA THR A 180 -8.40 7.04 19.32
C THR A 180 -8.34 6.23 18.01
N PHE A 181 -9.34 6.39 17.14
CA PHE A 181 -9.45 5.72 15.85
C PHE A 181 -8.95 6.57 14.68
N ARG A 182 -9.03 7.90 14.79
CA ARG A 182 -8.59 8.90 13.81
C ARG A 182 -9.22 8.70 12.43
N GLY A 183 -10.55 8.59 12.38
CA GLY A 183 -11.32 8.14 11.22
C GLY A 183 -11.06 8.88 9.90
N SER A 184 -10.77 10.19 9.97
CA SER A 184 -10.50 11.03 8.79
C SER A 184 -9.10 10.88 8.22
N GLN A 185 -8.17 10.21 8.91
CA GLN A 185 -6.81 10.02 8.40
C GLN A 185 -6.81 9.02 7.24
N ALA A 186 -6.00 9.29 6.21
CA ALA A 186 -5.78 8.36 5.13
C ALA A 186 -5.02 7.11 5.62
N VAL A 187 -5.37 5.94 5.08
CA VAL A 187 -4.72 4.68 5.44
C VAL A 187 -3.40 4.55 4.66
N LYS A 188 -2.30 4.35 5.39
CA LYS A 188 -1.00 4.03 4.77
C LYS A 188 -0.95 2.56 4.36
N ARG A 189 -0.18 2.24 3.31
CA ARG A 189 -0.05 0.87 2.80
C ARG A 189 0.46 -0.12 3.85
N GLN A 190 1.38 0.29 4.72
CA GLN A 190 1.86 -0.56 5.82
C GLN A 190 0.78 -0.81 6.88
N ASP A 191 -0.07 0.17 7.17
CA ASP A 191 -1.19 -0.01 8.11
C ASP A 191 -2.23 -0.95 7.51
N MET A 192 -2.48 -0.84 6.21
CA MET A 192 -3.33 -1.77 5.46
C MET A 192 -2.85 -3.22 5.58
N ALA A 193 -1.53 -3.44 5.56
CA ALA A 193 -0.97 -4.77 5.78
C ALA A 193 -1.38 -5.33 7.15
N ALA A 194 -1.23 -4.52 8.20
CA ALA A 194 -1.60 -4.90 9.56
C ALA A 194 -3.11 -5.15 9.71
N PHE A 195 -3.95 -4.36 9.04
CA PHE A 195 -5.39 -4.56 9.04
C PHE A 195 -5.77 -5.87 8.37
N LEU A 196 -5.28 -6.13 7.15
CA LEU A 196 -5.61 -7.34 6.40
C LEU A 196 -5.06 -8.62 7.05
N TYR A 197 -3.88 -8.56 7.65
CA TYR A 197 -3.30 -9.65 8.43
C TYR A 197 -4.15 -10.00 9.65
N ARG A 198 -4.57 -8.99 10.43
CA ARG A 198 -5.43 -9.21 11.60
C ARG A 198 -6.85 -9.62 11.21
N LEU A 199 -7.38 -9.09 10.11
CA LEU A 199 -8.67 -9.52 9.56
C LEU A 199 -8.64 -11.01 9.18
N ALA A 200 -7.49 -11.54 8.74
CA ALA A 200 -7.29 -12.96 8.48
C ALA A 200 -7.13 -13.82 9.76
N GLY A 201 -7.26 -13.23 10.94
CA GLY A 201 -7.08 -13.93 12.22
C GLY A 201 -5.62 -14.07 12.65
N SER A 202 -4.72 -13.23 12.12
CA SER A 202 -3.29 -13.25 12.44
C SER A 202 -2.65 -14.63 12.27
N PRO A 203 -2.73 -15.23 11.06
CA PRO A 203 -2.18 -16.55 10.80
C PRO A 203 -0.67 -16.61 11.09
N ALA A 204 -0.17 -17.80 11.39
CA ALA A 204 1.26 -18.00 11.57
C ALA A 204 2.02 -17.58 10.29
N SER A 205 2.98 -16.66 10.43
CA SER A 205 3.72 -16.14 9.27
C SER A 205 4.63 -17.23 8.67
N PRO A 206 4.54 -17.50 7.35
CA PRO A 206 5.37 -18.50 6.68
C PRO A 206 6.83 -18.02 6.44
N GLU A 207 7.23 -16.87 6.99
CA GLU A 207 8.58 -16.31 6.81
C GLU A 207 9.73 -17.20 7.31
N ASN A 208 9.49 -18.13 8.25
CA ASN A 208 10.56 -19.01 8.73
C ASN A 208 11.07 -19.93 7.62
N ASP A 209 10.17 -20.40 6.76
CA ASP A 209 10.49 -21.20 5.58
C ASP A 209 10.80 -20.30 4.36
N ASN A 210 10.39 -19.04 4.41
CA ASN A 210 10.50 -18.06 3.32
C ASN A 210 11.39 -16.85 3.67
N LYS A 211 12.52 -17.08 4.34
CA LYS A 211 13.40 -16.00 4.86
C LYS A 211 13.85 -14.99 3.80
N TRP A 212 13.88 -15.39 2.53
CA TRP A 212 14.21 -14.52 1.40
C TRP A 212 13.32 -13.28 1.32
N VAL A 213 12.05 -13.37 1.76
CA VAL A 213 11.08 -12.26 1.69
C VAL A 213 11.54 -11.04 2.48
N ARG A 214 12.30 -11.24 3.57
CA ARG A 214 12.85 -10.15 4.39
C ARG A 214 13.85 -9.28 3.62
N ASN A 215 14.43 -9.83 2.57
CA ASN A 215 15.36 -9.14 1.69
C ASN A 215 14.72 -8.72 0.36
N ARG A 216 13.42 -8.94 0.14
CA ARG A 216 12.75 -8.60 -1.12
C ARG A 216 12.68 -7.08 -1.31
N TYR A 217 12.28 -6.37 -0.25
CA TYR A 217 12.06 -4.94 -0.30
C TYR A 217 13.30 -4.16 0.13
N VAL A 218 13.66 -3.13 -0.63
CA VAL A 218 14.76 -2.22 -0.30
C VAL A 218 14.38 -1.21 0.78
N ASP A 219 13.09 -1.02 1.02
CA ASP A 219 12.50 -0.03 1.94
C ASP A 219 11.75 -0.66 3.13
N VAL A 220 11.86 -1.99 3.33
CA VAL A 220 11.27 -2.69 4.48
C VAL A 220 12.34 -3.49 5.22
N ASN A 221 12.48 -3.24 6.51
CA ASN A 221 13.37 -3.97 7.41
C ASN A 221 12.67 -4.23 8.76
N GLU A 222 13.39 -4.80 9.73
CA GLU A 222 12.84 -5.17 11.04
C GLU A 222 12.35 -3.97 11.87
N SER A 223 12.83 -2.76 11.59
CA SER A 223 12.37 -1.51 12.23
C SER A 223 11.19 -0.87 11.50
N THR A 224 10.82 -1.37 10.30
CA THR A 224 9.65 -0.88 9.58
C THR A 224 8.38 -1.29 10.33
N PRO A 225 7.47 -0.35 10.64
CA PRO A 225 6.17 -0.70 11.21
C PRO A 225 5.48 -1.76 10.37
N HIS A 226 4.94 -2.78 11.03
CA HIS A 226 4.19 -3.86 10.37
C HIS A 226 5.00 -4.70 9.36
N ALA A 227 6.33 -4.75 9.46
CA ALA A 227 7.18 -5.52 8.55
C ALA A 227 6.73 -6.98 8.37
N ARG A 228 6.38 -7.65 9.47
CA ARG A 228 5.88 -9.05 9.44
C ARG A 228 4.55 -9.18 8.67
N ASP A 229 3.65 -8.22 8.88
CA ASP A 229 2.35 -8.19 8.22
C ASP A 229 2.53 -7.93 6.70
N ILE A 230 3.47 -7.06 6.35
CA ILE A 230 3.88 -6.80 4.97
C ILE A 230 4.40 -8.07 4.31
N TYR A 231 5.32 -8.79 4.95
CA TYR A 231 5.87 -10.03 4.42
C TYR A 231 4.80 -11.11 4.24
N TRP A 232 3.85 -11.22 5.16
CA TRP A 232 2.70 -12.11 5.00
C TRP A 232 1.87 -11.73 3.76
N LEU A 233 1.49 -10.45 3.59
CA LEU A 233 0.76 -9.99 2.39
C LEU A 233 1.49 -10.32 1.08
N THR A 234 2.82 -10.24 1.10
CA THR A 234 3.66 -10.55 -0.05
C THR A 234 3.64 -12.03 -0.38
N LEU A 235 3.81 -12.90 0.63
CA LEU A 235 3.79 -14.34 0.45
C LEU A 235 2.41 -14.81 -0.01
N GLU A 236 1.34 -14.22 0.49
CA GLU A 236 -0.04 -14.50 0.05
C GLU A 236 -0.43 -13.81 -1.27
N LYS A 237 0.50 -13.12 -1.93
CA LYS A 237 0.29 -12.40 -3.20
C LYS A 237 -0.80 -11.33 -3.15
N ILE A 238 -1.13 -10.82 -1.96
CA ILE A 238 -2.09 -9.71 -1.79
C ILE A 238 -1.43 -8.40 -2.23
N SER A 239 -0.18 -8.17 -1.80
CA SER A 239 0.62 -6.99 -2.14
C SER A 239 2.07 -7.37 -2.39
N THR A 240 2.50 -7.31 -3.65
CA THR A 240 3.84 -7.75 -4.07
C THR A 240 4.85 -6.61 -4.25
N GLY A 241 4.41 -5.36 -4.10
CA GLY A 241 5.23 -4.15 -4.28
C GLY A 241 5.58 -3.86 -5.75
N TRP A 242 6.51 -2.94 -5.95
CA TRP A 242 6.98 -2.51 -7.27
C TRP A 242 8.42 -2.90 -7.49
N ILE A 243 8.76 -3.28 -8.72
CA ILE A 243 10.14 -3.60 -9.07
C ILE A 243 11.02 -2.39 -8.78
N TYR A 244 12.09 -2.61 -8.02
CA TYR A 244 13.06 -1.59 -7.70
C TYR A 244 14.12 -1.55 -8.79
N VAL A 245 14.12 -0.45 -9.56
CA VAL A 245 15.18 -0.17 -10.52
C VAL A 245 16.12 0.83 -9.85
N ALA A 246 17.32 0.36 -9.49
CA ALA A 246 18.34 1.23 -8.92
C ALA A 246 18.59 2.40 -9.88
N PRO A 247 18.64 3.66 -9.38
CA PRO A 247 19.01 4.77 -10.23
C PRO A 247 20.40 4.50 -10.82
N ASN A 248 20.58 4.83 -12.10
CA ASN A 248 21.90 4.71 -12.72
C ASN A 248 22.93 5.40 -11.82
N PRO A 249 24.04 4.72 -11.47
CA PRO A 249 25.05 5.33 -10.63
C PRO A 249 25.45 6.65 -11.28
N LYS A 250 25.35 7.74 -10.50
CA LYS A 250 25.84 9.05 -10.95
C LYS A 250 27.27 8.83 -11.44
N PRO A 251 27.63 9.25 -12.68
CA PRO A 251 28.99 9.11 -13.16
C PRO A 251 29.93 9.62 -12.07
N ALA A 252 30.92 8.79 -11.70
CA ALA A 252 31.93 9.22 -10.74
C ALA A 252 32.43 10.61 -11.15
N PRO A 253 32.61 11.56 -10.23
CA PRO A 253 33.16 12.87 -10.56
C PRO A 253 34.43 12.66 -11.39
N GLN A 254 34.39 13.06 -12.67
CA GLN A 254 35.60 12.99 -13.48
C GLN A 254 36.66 13.87 -12.80
N PRO A 255 37.94 13.45 -12.77
CA PRO A 255 38.98 14.29 -12.24
C PRO A 255 38.91 15.63 -12.96
N ALA A 256 38.85 16.71 -12.17
CA ALA A 256 38.76 18.06 -12.72
C ALA A 256 39.92 18.27 -13.71
N PRO A 257 39.64 18.67 -14.97
CA PRO A 257 40.67 18.93 -15.95
C PRO A 257 41.61 20.02 -15.41
N LYS A 258 42.92 19.76 -15.44
CA LYS A 258 43.92 20.77 -15.08
C LYS A 258 44.30 21.56 -16.33
N TYR A 259 44.06 22.86 -16.32
CA TYR A 259 44.49 23.75 -17.39
C TYR A 259 45.84 24.35 -17.06
N LYS A 260 46.74 24.37 -18.05
CA LYS A 260 48.04 25.01 -17.93
C LYS A 260 47.90 26.53 -17.75
N ASP A 261 46.99 27.14 -18.50
CA ASP A 261 46.76 28.57 -18.52
C ASP A 261 45.38 28.91 -19.13
N CYS A 262 45.03 30.19 -19.11
CA CYS A 262 43.78 30.68 -19.69
C CYS A 262 43.68 30.50 -21.21
N THR A 263 44.79 30.33 -21.93
CA THR A 263 44.74 30.05 -23.38
C THR A 263 44.15 28.66 -23.61
N GLU A 264 44.53 27.69 -22.78
CA GLU A 264 43.96 26.34 -22.84
C GLU A 264 42.47 26.33 -22.48
N VAL A 265 42.07 27.06 -21.44
CA VAL A 265 40.66 27.25 -21.06
C VAL A 265 39.84 27.80 -22.22
N TRP A 266 40.29 28.91 -22.83
CA TRP A 266 39.61 29.54 -23.97
C TRP A 266 39.71 28.74 -25.28
N ARG A 267 40.70 27.85 -25.41
CA ARG A 267 40.80 26.92 -26.55
C ARG A 267 39.69 25.87 -26.47
N ILE A 268 39.44 25.31 -25.29
CA ILE A 268 38.50 24.20 -25.07
C ILE A 268 37.08 24.72 -24.86
N HIS A 269 36.87 25.61 -23.89
CA HIS A 269 35.53 25.99 -23.42
C HIS A 269 34.95 27.20 -24.12
N LYS A 270 35.81 28.05 -24.71
CA LYS A 270 35.41 29.33 -25.34
C LYS A 270 34.69 30.30 -24.38
N LYS A 271 34.85 30.11 -23.07
CA LYS A 271 34.27 30.95 -22.00
C LYS A 271 35.16 30.96 -20.75
N PRO A 272 35.02 31.94 -19.85
CA PRO A 272 35.60 31.93 -18.50
C PRO A 272 35.09 30.74 -17.67
N LEU A 273 35.84 30.36 -16.63
CA LEU A 273 35.46 29.32 -15.67
C LEU A 273 34.94 29.92 -14.37
N ARG A 274 33.87 29.37 -13.82
CA ARG A 274 33.30 29.82 -12.54
C ARG A 274 33.71 28.91 -11.38
N ARG A 275 33.77 29.47 -10.18
CA ARG A 275 33.96 28.69 -8.94
C ARG A 275 32.95 27.55 -8.87
N GLY A 276 33.45 26.32 -8.73
CA GLY A 276 32.64 25.10 -8.71
C GLY A 276 32.51 24.40 -10.08
N GLU A 277 32.91 25.03 -11.18
CA GLU A 277 33.03 24.34 -12.48
C GLU A 277 34.28 23.42 -12.50
N PRO A 278 34.20 22.26 -13.16
CA PRO A 278 35.35 21.36 -13.31
C PRO A 278 36.56 22.07 -13.95
N GLY A 279 37.68 22.04 -13.24
CA GLY A 279 38.96 22.63 -13.67
C GLY A 279 39.16 24.10 -13.29
N TYR A 280 38.21 24.71 -12.56
CA TYR A 280 38.46 25.98 -11.88
C TYR A 280 39.54 25.79 -10.81
N THR A 281 40.49 26.73 -10.76
CA THR A 281 41.54 26.80 -9.75
C THR A 281 41.79 28.26 -9.38
N LYS A 282 42.25 28.54 -8.16
CA LYS A 282 42.54 29.92 -7.73
C LYS A 282 43.71 30.52 -8.52
N GLU A 283 44.57 29.67 -9.06
CA GLU A 283 45.71 30.06 -9.89
C GLU A 283 45.27 30.67 -11.24
N LEU A 284 44.09 30.29 -11.74
CA LEU A 284 43.49 30.84 -12.97
C LEU A 284 42.58 32.05 -12.72
N ASP A 285 42.26 32.32 -11.45
CA ASP A 285 41.40 33.41 -10.96
C ASP A 285 42.28 34.44 -10.24
N ARG A 286 42.87 35.34 -11.04
CA ARG A 286 43.95 36.25 -10.59
C ARG A 286 43.50 37.22 -9.50
N ASP A 287 42.25 37.67 -9.55
CA ASP A 287 41.63 38.58 -8.60
C ASP A 287 40.72 37.89 -7.57
N ASN A 288 40.53 36.57 -7.71
CA ASN A 288 39.84 35.69 -6.76
C ASN A 288 38.38 36.11 -6.51
N ASP A 289 37.72 36.65 -7.53
CA ASP A 289 36.33 37.08 -7.50
C ASP A 289 35.35 35.92 -7.77
N GLY A 290 35.88 34.75 -8.16
CA GLY A 290 35.11 33.56 -8.49
C GLY A 290 34.94 33.31 -9.99
N ILE A 291 35.57 34.11 -10.84
CA ILE A 291 35.56 33.97 -12.31
C ILE A 291 37.01 33.90 -12.82
N ALA A 292 37.47 32.68 -13.10
CA ALA A 292 38.77 32.45 -13.69
C ALA A 292 38.78 32.76 -15.20
N CYS A 293 39.91 33.29 -15.69
CA CYS A 293 40.15 33.55 -17.11
C CYS A 293 39.10 34.46 -17.78
N GLU A 294 38.69 35.53 -17.09
CA GLU A 294 37.66 36.47 -17.58
C GLU A 294 37.98 37.07 -18.95
N VAL A 295 39.26 37.39 -19.17
CA VAL A 295 39.74 38.00 -20.39
C VAL A 295 40.22 36.92 -21.35
N ARG A 296 39.67 36.92 -22.57
CA ARG A 296 40.14 36.05 -23.66
C ARG A 296 41.56 36.44 -24.10
N PRO A 297 42.54 35.53 -24.02
CA PRO A 297 43.90 35.81 -24.50
C PRO A 297 43.89 36.16 -25.99
N LYS A 298 44.65 37.21 -26.37
CA LYS A 298 44.90 37.54 -27.77
C LYS A 298 45.89 36.51 -28.34
N LYS A 299 45.63 36.05 -29.57
CA LYS A 299 46.52 35.13 -30.30
C LYS A 299 47.88 35.76 -30.53
#